data_AF-A0A359CH51-F1
#
_entry.id   AF-A0A359CH51-F1
#
_cell.length_a   1.000
_cell.length_b   1.000
_cell.length_c   1.000
_cell.angle_alpha   90.00
_cell.angle_beta   90.00
_cell.angle_gamma   90.00
#
_symmetry.space_group_name_H-M   'P 1'
#
loop_
_entity.id
_entity.type
_entity.pdbx_description
1 polymer ?
#
loop_
_entity_poly.entity_id
_entity_poly.type
_entity_poly.pdbx_seq_one_letter_code
_entity_poly.pdbx_strand_id
1 'polypeptide(L)'
;MKVESNKYVTLAYNLHVGEGDERELMEQATVDSPLEFIFGTNSMLEAFEQKVEGLSKGDTFSFLLTPDEAYGDYEEEKIVELPIDIFQVEG
;
A
#
# COMPACT_ATOMS: atom_id res chain seq x y z
N MET A 1 -0.90 -16.72 -17.09
CA MET A 1 -0.84 -15.28 -17.42
C MET A 1 -0.07 -14.61 -16.30
N LYS A 2 0.90 -13.75 -16.63
CA LYS A 2 1.76 -13.07 -15.66
C LYS A 2 1.35 -11.61 -15.48
N VAL A 3 1.69 -11.04 -14.32
CA VAL A 3 1.64 -9.61 -14.03
C VAL A 3 2.63 -8.88 -14.95
N GLU A 4 2.14 -7.94 -15.74
CA GLU A 4 2.91 -7.07 -16.65
C GLU A 4 2.13 -5.77 -16.93
N SER A 5 2.79 -4.75 -17.47
CA SER A 5 2.21 -3.41 -17.70
C SER A 5 0.90 -3.44 -18.49
N ASN A 6 -0.01 -2.53 -18.13
CA ASN A 6 -1.34 -2.35 -18.73
C ASN A 6 -2.29 -3.55 -18.56
N LYS A 7 -2.06 -4.38 -17.55
CA LYS A 7 -2.98 -5.45 -17.18
C LYS A 7 -3.77 -5.12 -15.93
N TYR A 8 -5.02 -5.56 -15.95
CA TYR A 8 -5.83 -5.61 -14.74
C TYR A 8 -5.40 -6.80 -13.88
N VAL A 9 -5.02 -6.51 -12.63
CA VAL A 9 -4.51 -7.48 -11.67
C VAL A 9 -5.33 -7.40 -10.39
N THR A 10 -5.63 -8.57 -9.83
CA THR A 10 -6.31 -8.71 -8.55
C THR A 10 -5.37 -9.41 -7.56
N LEU A 11 -5.12 -8.81 -6.39
CA LEU A 11 -4.26 -9.38 -5.35
C LEU A 11 -5.02 -9.53 -4.04
N ALA A 12 -4.77 -10.63 -3.35
CA ALA A 12 -5.16 -10.82 -1.96
C ALA A 12 -3.90 -10.79 -1.10
N TYR A 13 -3.85 -9.91 -0.10
CA TYR A 13 -2.71 -9.74 0.80
C TYR A 13 -3.15 -9.13 2.13
N ASN A 14 -2.28 -9.25 3.13
CA ASN A 14 -2.39 -8.53 4.40
C ASN A 14 -1.21 -7.57 4.51
N LEU A 15 -1.48 -6.27 4.65
CA LEU A 15 -0.48 -5.25 4.92
C LEU A 15 -0.35 -5.08 6.43
N HIS A 16 0.84 -5.32 6.95
CA HIS A 16 1.19 -5.01 8.32
C HIS A 16 2.20 -3.87 8.36
N VAL A 17 2.02 -2.93 9.28
CA VAL A 17 2.91 -1.78 9.47
C VAL A 17 3.48 -1.84 10.89
N GLY A 18 4.76 -1.50 11.03
CA GLY A 18 5.51 -1.58 12.29
C GLY A 18 6.65 -2.59 12.25
N GLU A 19 7.41 -2.66 13.35
CA GLU A 19 8.60 -3.50 13.47
C GLU A 19 8.43 -4.57 14.54
N GLY A 20 9.06 -5.74 14.32
CA GLY A 20 9.05 -6.84 15.29
C GLY A 20 7.64 -7.26 15.73
N ASP A 21 7.41 -7.21 17.04
CA ASP A 21 6.16 -7.59 17.68
C ASP A 21 5.10 -6.46 17.68
N GLU A 22 5.44 -5.24 17.23
CA GLU A 22 4.54 -4.08 17.15
C GLU A 22 3.84 -3.96 15.79
N ARG A 23 3.83 -5.04 14.99
CA ARG A 23 3.17 -5.06 13.69
C ARG A 23 1.65 -5.01 13.83
N GLU A 24 1.05 -3.96 13.29
CA GLU A 24 -0.39 -3.79 13.21
C GLU A 24 -0.90 -4.11 11.81
N LEU A 25 -2.02 -4.84 11.72
CA LEU A 25 -2.71 -5.08 10.46
C LEU A 25 -3.41 -3.79 10.01
N MET A 26 -2.86 -3.12 8.99
CA MET A 26 -3.42 -1.88 8.45
C MET A 26 -4.43 -2.14 7.32
N GLU A 27 -4.19 -3.18 6.51
CA GLU A 27 -5.05 -3.50 5.39
C GLU A 27 -5.14 -5.01 5.18
N GLN A 28 -6.33 -5.47 4.81
CA GLN A 28 -6.58 -6.87 4.44
C GLN A 28 -7.41 -6.91 3.16
N ALA A 29 -6.76 -7.30 2.06
CA ALA A 29 -7.40 -7.64 0.80
C ALA A 29 -7.62 -9.16 0.74
N THR A 30 -8.87 -9.59 0.72
CA THR A 30 -9.23 -11.02 0.72
C THR A 30 -9.50 -11.53 -0.70
N VAL A 31 -9.68 -12.83 -0.88
CA VAL A 31 -10.06 -13.38 -2.19
C VAL A 31 -11.47 -12.94 -2.61
N ASP A 32 -12.36 -12.69 -1.64
CA ASP A 32 -13.73 -12.22 -1.87
C ASP A 32 -13.80 -10.71 -2.15
N SER A 33 -12.82 -9.95 -1.66
CA SER A 33 -12.65 -8.51 -1.89
C SER A 33 -11.17 -8.19 -2.12
N PRO A 34 -10.62 -8.54 -3.30
CA PRO A 34 -9.21 -8.33 -3.60
C PRO A 34 -8.91 -6.86 -3.87
N LEU A 35 -7.64 -6.48 -3.76
CA LEU A 35 -7.17 -5.23 -4.34
C LEU A 35 -7.18 -5.38 -5.85
N GLU A 36 -7.85 -4.46 -6.54
CA GLU A 36 -7.99 -4.44 -7.99
C GLU A 36 -7.32 -3.18 -8.55
N PHE A 37 -6.34 -3.34 -9.44
CA PHE A 37 -5.64 -2.20 -10.03
C PHE A 37 -5.08 -2.55 -11.42
N ILE A 38 -4.65 -1.51 -12.15
CA ILE A 38 -3.98 -1.67 -13.44
C ILE A 38 -2.47 -1.56 -13.22
N PHE A 39 -1.75 -2.66 -13.44
CA PHE A 39 -0.31 -2.72 -13.24
C PHE A 39 0.45 -1.81 -14.22
N GLY A 40 1.47 -1.10 -13.74
CA GLY A 40 2.28 -0.20 -14.56
C GLY A 40 1.64 1.18 -14.80
N THR A 41 0.67 1.56 -13.98
CA THR A 41 0.02 2.89 -14.04
C THR A 41 0.41 3.81 -12.89
N ASN A 42 1.39 3.40 -12.07
CA ASN A 42 1.77 4.08 -10.82
C ASN A 42 0.56 4.27 -9.88
N SER A 43 -0.36 3.30 -9.88
CA SER A 43 -1.51 3.28 -8.97
C SER A 43 -1.11 2.77 -7.59
N MET A 44 -0.06 1.96 -7.52
CA MET A 44 0.52 1.42 -6.29
C MET A 44 1.96 1.92 -6.10
N LEU A 45 2.50 1.67 -4.90
CA LEU A 45 3.91 1.93 -4.61
C LEU A 45 4.80 1.26 -5.65
N GLU A 46 5.79 1.99 -6.18
CA GLU A 46 6.68 1.48 -7.22
C GLU A 46 7.38 0.19 -6.76
N ALA A 47 7.90 0.19 -5.54
CA ALA A 47 8.55 -0.99 -4.97
C ALA A 47 7.57 -2.17 -4.85
N PHE A 48 6.29 -1.93 -4.51
CA PHE A 48 5.28 -2.98 -4.49
C PHE A 48 5.05 -3.56 -5.88
N GLU A 49 4.86 -2.72 -6.90
CA GLU A 49 4.68 -3.16 -8.29
C GLU A 49 5.88 -4.00 -8.77
N GLN A 50 7.11 -3.56 -8.50
CA GLN A 50 8.32 -4.31 -8.84
C GLN A 50 8.39 -5.70 -8.19
N LYS A 51 7.94 -5.85 -6.94
CA LYS A 51 7.98 -7.14 -6.23
C LYS A 51 6.94 -8.15 -6.73
N VAL A 52 5.84 -7.67 -7.31
CA VAL A 52 4.77 -8.53 -7.85
C VAL A 52 4.86 -8.72 -9.36
N GLU A 53 5.76 -7.99 -10.03
CA GLU A 53 6.02 -8.14 -11.46
C GLU A 53 6.39 -9.58 -11.83
N GLY A 54 5.81 -10.09 -12.93
CA GLY A 54 6.12 -11.42 -13.44
C GLY A 54 5.49 -12.59 -12.68
N LEU A 55 4.85 -12.35 -11.52
CA LEU A 55 4.09 -13.37 -10.81
C LEU A 55 2.92 -13.89 -11.67
N SER A 56 2.63 -15.17 -11.52
CA SER A 56 1.50 -15.83 -12.16
C SER A 56 0.33 -15.93 -11.20
N LYS A 57 -0.87 -16.11 -11.75
CA LYS A 57 -2.08 -16.37 -10.95
C LYS A 57 -1.88 -17.58 -10.03
N GLY A 58 -2.09 -17.38 -8.74
CA GLY A 58 -1.94 -18.42 -7.71
C GLY A 58 -0.58 -18.42 -7.02
N ASP A 59 0.40 -17.66 -7.53
CA ASP A 59 1.68 -17.49 -6.85
C ASP A 59 1.49 -16.69 -5.56
N THR A 60 2.22 -17.09 -4.53
CA THR A 60 2.26 -16.39 -3.25
C THR A 60 3.48 -15.47 -3.18
N PHE A 61 3.33 -14.34 -2.51
CA PHE A 61 4.43 -13.42 -2.25
C PHE A 61 4.43 -12.99 -0.78
N SER A 62 5.60 -12.62 -0.29
CA SER A 62 5.79 -12.04 1.04
C SER A 62 7.06 -11.21 0.99
N PHE A 63 6.93 -9.92 1.17
CA PHE A 63 8.06 -8.99 1.20
C PHE A 63 7.79 -7.88 2.22
N LEU A 64 8.86 -7.19 2.59
CA LEU A 64 8.85 -6.02 3.42
C LEU A 64 9.37 -4.85 2.58
N LEU A 65 8.76 -3.68 2.75
CA LEU A 65 9.21 -2.43 2.15
C LEU A 65 9.72 -1.54 3.28
N THR A 66 10.85 -0.87 3.05
CA THR A 66 11.32 0.18 3.98
C THR A 66 10.44 1.43 3.84
N PRO A 67 10.48 2.38 4.80
CA PRO A 67 9.80 3.66 4.67
C PRO A 67 10.13 4.37 3.35
N ASP A 68 11.41 4.42 2.96
CA ASP A 68 11.86 5.00 1.68
C ASP A 68 11.25 4.34 0.43
N GLU A 69 10.98 3.03 0.48
CA GLU A 69 10.34 2.28 -0.61
C GLU A 69 8.81 2.43 -0.62
N ALA A 70 8.24 3.03 0.43
CA ALA A 70 6.81 3.19 0.65
C ALA A 70 6.40 4.67 0.77
N TYR A 71 6.14 5.14 1.99
CA TYR A 71 5.55 6.46 2.24
C TYR A 71 6.54 7.50 2.78
N GLY A 72 7.83 7.16 2.79
CA GLY A 72 8.90 7.97 3.36
C GLY A 72 8.98 7.85 4.89
N ASP A 73 10.01 8.47 5.44
CA ASP A 73 10.21 8.58 6.87
C ASP A 73 9.21 9.55 7.51
N TYR A 74 9.13 9.47 8.84
CA TYR A 74 8.46 10.49 9.63
C TYR A 74 9.17 11.84 9.48
N GLU A 75 8.43 12.85 9.04
CA GLU A 75 8.95 14.20 8.84
C GLU A 75 8.30 15.17 9.86
N GLU A 76 9.09 15.65 10.83
CA GLU A 76 8.63 16.64 11.81
C GLU A 76 8.10 17.92 11.15
N GLU A 77 8.62 18.28 9.97
CA GLU A 77 8.18 19.43 9.19
C GLU A 77 6.74 19.30 8.68
N LYS A 78 6.18 18.08 8.62
CA LYS A 78 4.78 17.82 8.27
C LYS A 78 3.83 17.95 9.47
N ILE A 79 4.34 18.21 10.68
CA ILE A 79 3.52 18.51 11.85
C ILE A 79 3.06 19.97 11.76
N VAL A 80 1.74 20.17 11.73
CA VAL A 80 1.15 21.51 11.66
C VAL A 80 0.26 21.74 12.88
N GLU A 81 0.56 22.80 13.63
CA GLU A 81 -0.34 23.28 14.69
C GLU A 81 -1.46 24.10 14.07
N LEU A 82 -2.70 23.61 14.20
CA LEU A 82 -3.88 24.25 13.65
C LEU A 82 -4.85 24.60 14.77
N PRO A 83 -5.39 25.83 14.82
CA PRO A 83 -6.39 26.21 15.82
C PRO A 83 -7.69 25.42 15.60
N ILE A 84 -8.33 24.98 16.68
CA ILE A 84 -9.51 24.08 16.63
C ILE A 84 -10.66 24.63 15.77
N ASP A 85 -10.79 25.95 15.70
CA ASP A 85 -11.87 26.63 14.98
C ASP A 85 -11.84 26.34 13.47
N ILE A 86 -10.70 25.96 12.89
CA ILE A 86 -10.63 25.63 11.45
C ILE A 86 -11.42 24.36 11.08
N PHE A 87 -11.67 23.49 12.05
CA PHE A 87 -12.42 22.25 11.87
C PHE A 87 -13.91 22.43 12.19
N GLN A 88 -14.32 23.63 12.61
CA GLN A 88 -15.73 23.97 12.79
C GLN A 88 -16.31 24.38 11.44
N VAL A 89 -17.24 23.58 10.92
CA VAL A 89 -18.06 23.97 9.77
C VAL A 89 -19.19 24.85 10.31
N GLU A 90 -19.22 26.12 9.93
CA GLU A 90 -20.41 26.96 10.16
C GLU A 90 -21.59 26.31 9.41
N GLY A 91 -22.54 25.77 10.17
CA GLY A 91 -23.73 25.08 9.64
C GLY A 91 -24.74 25.99 8.99
#